data_AF-A0A6C2D4C8-F1
#
_entry.id   AF-A0A6C2D4C8-F1
#
_cell.length_a   1.000
_cell.length_b   1.000
_cell.length_c   1.000
_cell.angle_alpha   90.00
_cell.angle_beta   90.00
_cell.angle_gamma   90.00
#
_symmetry.space_group_name_H-M   'P 1'
#
loop_
_entity.id
_entity.type
_entity.pdbx_description
1 polymer ?
#
loop_
_entity_poly.entity_id
_entity_poly.type
_entity_poly.pdbx_seq_one_letter_code
_entity_poly.pdbx_strand_id
1 'polypeptide(L)'
;MKILHALAFSIALLVAAWVYLSVGNPALGFNPWIGFVAWAAFFAAGGGSAGLGKALPAGIAGILLTAITLAGVQALGGGLLPLVGLVAVLAFVLVAMADIGALSYTPAAFLGAASFFGSGGKIDISIALVALTWVVGLGFGYASESVGKKLARPA
;
A
#
# COMPACT_ATOMS: atom_id res chain seq x y z
N MET A 1 -12.89 -22.96 -14.93
CA MET A 1 -12.04 -23.29 -13.75
C MET A 1 -12.77 -22.83 -12.50
N LYS A 2 -12.56 -23.47 -11.34
CA LYS A 2 -13.06 -22.94 -10.05
C LYS A 2 -12.42 -21.56 -9.79
N ILE A 3 -13.16 -20.64 -9.18
CA ILE A 3 -12.70 -19.25 -8.95
C ILE A 3 -11.34 -19.16 -8.27
N LEU A 4 -11.09 -20.00 -7.25
CA LEU A 4 -9.81 -20.01 -6.54
C LEU A 4 -8.63 -20.34 -7.47
N HIS A 5 -8.79 -21.31 -8.37
CA HIS A 5 -7.73 -21.71 -9.30
C HIS A 5 -7.52 -20.66 -10.39
N ALA A 6 -8.61 -20.03 -10.84
CA ALA A 6 -8.55 -18.93 -11.81
C ALA A 6 -7.83 -17.70 -11.21
N LEU A 7 -8.11 -17.37 -9.94
CA LEU A 7 -7.39 -16.32 -9.21
C LEU A 7 -5.93 -16.69 -8.98
N ALA A 8 -5.63 -17.91 -8.55
CA ALA A 8 -4.25 -18.36 -8.34
C ALA A 8 -3.41 -18.23 -9.62
N PHE A 9 -3.96 -18.66 -10.75
CA PHE A 9 -3.29 -18.52 -12.06
C PHE A 9 -3.10 -17.06 -12.46
N SER A 10 -4.14 -16.24 -12.32
CA SER A 10 -4.10 -14.80 -12.61
C SER A 10 -3.05 -14.07 -11.78
N ILE A 11 -3.04 -14.31 -10.46
CA ILE A 11 -2.09 -13.71 -9.52
C ILE A 11 -0.67 -14.16 -9.88
N ALA A 12 -0.43 -15.44 -10.15
CA ALA A 12 0.90 -15.93 -10.50
C ALA A 12 1.50 -15.20 -11.72
N LEU A 13 0.71 -15.02 -12.78
CA LEU A 13 1.15 -14.30 -13.99
C LEU A 13 1.43 -12.83 -13.70
N LEU A 14 0.54 -12.16 -12.97
CA LEU A 14 0.70 -10.74 -12.66
C LEU A 14 1.82 -10.49 -11.64
N VAL A 15 2.11 -11.43 -10.75
CA VAL A 15 3.28 -11.39 -9.86
C VAL A 15 4.56 -11.46 -10.69
N ALA A 16 4.63 -12.35 -11.69
CA ALA A 16 5.78 -12.40 -12.58
C ALA A 16 5.99 -11.07 -13.33
N ALA A 17 4.91 -10.47 -13.83
CA ALA A 17 4.95 -9.16 -14.45
C ALA A 17 5.39 -8.05 -13.47
N TRP A 18 4.89 -8.07 -12.23
CA TRP A 18 5.27 -7.11 -11.20
C TRP A 18 6.76 -7.21 -10.84
N VAL A 19 7.29 -8.42 -10.69
CA VAL A 19 8.71 -8.64 -10.41
C VAL A 19 9.57 -8.16 -11.58
N TYR A 20 9.16 -8.43 -12.83
CA TYR A 20 9.87 -7.91 -13.99
C TYR A 20 9.91 -6.37 -14.02
N LEU A 21 8.79 -5.71 -13.72
CA LEU A 21 8.72 -4.24 -13.70
C LEU A 21 9.50 -3.63 -12.52
N SER A 22 9.40 -4.21 -11.32
CA SER A 22 9.94 -3.62 -10.10
C SER A 22 11.40 -4.01 -9.83
N VAL A 23 11.76 -5.28 -10.07
CA VAL A 23 13.12 -5.81 -9.87
C VAL A 23 13.91 -5.79 -11.18
N GLY A 24 13.29 -6.23 -12.27
CA GLY A 24 13.95 -6.28 -13.58
C GLY A 24 14.19 -4.91 -14.22
N ASN A 25 13.53 -3.86 -13.73
CA ASN A 25 13.68 -2.50 -14.26
C ASN A 25 13.88 -1.46 -13.13
N PRO A 26 15.03 -1.50 -12.45
CA PRO A 26 15.28 -0.70 -11.23
C PRO A 26 15.22 0.81 -11.49
N ALA A 27 15.41 1.26 -12.74
CA ALA A 27 15.28 2.67 -13.13
C ALA A 27 13.87 3.24 -12.91
N LEU A 28 12.85 2.38 -12.80
CA LEU A 28 11.47 2.80 -12.50
C LEU A 28 11.27 3.17 -11.02
N GLY A 29 12.21 2.81 -10.13
CA GLY A 29 12.16 3.20 -8.71
C GLY A 29 11.04 2.55 -7.89
N PHE A 30 10.42 1.49 -8.41
CA PHE A 30 9.38 0.75 -7.68
C PHE A 30 9.98 -0.06 -6.54
N ASN A 31 9.20 -0.18 -5.45
CA ASN A 31 9.54 -1.07 -4.35
C ASN A 31 8.72 -2.37 -4.43
N PRO A 32 9.33 -3.53 -4.76
CA PRO A 32 8.59 -4.77 -5.01
C PRO A 32 7.70 -5.19 -3.84
N TRP A 33 8.21 -5.09 -2.61
CA TRP A 33 7.49 -5.58 -1.42
C TRP A 33 6.32 -4.66 -1.05
N ILE A 34 6.47 -3.34 -1.22
CA ILE A 34 5.38 -2.38 -1.00
C ILE A 34 4.23 -2.65 -1.97
N GLY A 35 4.55 -2.98 -3.23
CA GLY A 35 3.54 -3.38 -4.21
C GLY A 35 2.74 -4.61 -3.78
N PHE A 36 3.41 -5.63 -3.23
CA PHE A 36 2.73 -6.82 -2.69
C PHE A 36 1.88 -6.51 -1.47
N VAL A 37 2.35 -5.64 -0.57
CA VAL A 37 1.56 -5.21 0.61
C VAL A 37 0.30 -4.47 0.18
N ALA A 38 0.41 -3.56 -0.79
CA ALA A 38 -0.74 -2.85 -1.33
C ALA A 38 -1.73 -3.83 -2.00
N TRP A 39 -1.24 -4.77 -2.80
CA TRP A 39 -2.04 -5.82 -3.43
C TRP A 39 -2.79 -6.66 -2.38
N ALA A 40 -2.12 -7.07 -1.30
CA ALA A 40 -2.75 -7.78 -0.20
C ALA A 40 -3.83 -6.91 0.51
N ALA A 41 -3.53 -5.62 0.73
CA ALA A 41 -4.48 -4.68 1.33
C ALA A 41 -5.75 -4.52 0.48
N PHE A 42 -5.63 -4.53 -0.86
CA PHE A 42 -6.79 -4.52 -1.77
C PHE A 42 -7.73 -5.70 -1.54
N PHE A 43 -7.19 -6.92 -1.49
CA PHE A 43 -7.99 -8.12 -1.26
C PHE A 43 -8.56 -8.17 0.16
N ALA A 44 -7.77 -7.79 1.15
CA ALA A 44 -8.19 -7.75 2.54
C ALA A 44 -9.26 -6.66 2.82
N ALA A 45 -9.31 -5.62 1.99
CA ALA A 45 -10.38 -4.61 2.00
C ALA A 45 -11.67 -5.06 1.27
N GLY A 46 -11.70 -6.27 0.71
CA GLY A 46 -12.88 -6.87 0.07
C GLY A 46 -12.84 -6.95 -1.46
N GLY A 47 -11.75 -6.50 -2.11
CA GLY A 47 -11.62 -6.51 -3.57
C GLY A 47 -12.60 -5.59 -4.31
N GLY A 48 -12.59 -5.61 -5.64
CA GLY A 48 -13.44 -4.77 -6.48
C GLY A 48 -13.35 -3.27 -6.18
N SER A 49 -14.48 -2.58 -6.26
CA SER A 49 -14.58 -1.14 -5.94
C SER A 49 -14.39 -0.85 -4.46
N ALA A 50 -14.81 -1.75 -3.56
CA ALA A 50 -14.63 -1.60 -2.13
C ALA A 50 -13.15 -1.66 -1.73
N GLY A 51 -12.40 -2.59 -2.33
CA GLY A 51 -10.97 -2.75 -2.12
C GLY A 51 -10.19 -1.50 -2.48
N LEU A 52 -10.43 -0.95 -3.69
CA LEU A 52 -9.80 0.31 -4.11
C LEU A 52 -10.28 1.50 -3.27
N GLY A 53 -11.61 1.63 -3.08
CA GLY A 53 -12.22 2.78 -2.41
C GLY A 53 -11.82 2.95 -0.95
N LYS A 54 -11.34 1.89 -0.31
CA LYS A 54 -10.86 1.93 1.07
C LYS A 54 -9.33 1.85 1.19
N ALA A 55 -8.68 0.93 0.46
CA ALA A 55 -7.24 0.71 0.62
C ALA A 55 -6.39 1.82 -0.02
N LEU A 56 -6.86 2.44 -1.10
CA LEU A 56 -6.14 3.54 -1.74
C LEU A 56 -6.05 4.79 -0.84
N PRO A 57 -7.17 5.44 -0.48
CA PRO A 57 -7.12 6.66 0.34
C PRO A 57 -6.48 6.43 1.71
N ALA A 58 -6.82 5.34 2.42
CA ALA A 58 -6.24 5.04 3.73
C ALA A 58 -4.73 4.80 3.65
N GLY A 59 -4.26 4.00 2.67
CA GLY A 59 -2.83 3.74 2.50
C GLY A 59 -2.02 4.97 2.12
N ILE A 60 -2.54 5.78 1.20
CA ILE A 60 -1.90 7.06 0.81
C ILE A 60 -1.85 8.02 2.00
N ALA A 61 -2.92 8.14 2.78
CA ALA A 61 -2.92 8.93 4.01
C ALA A 61 -1.84 8.44 4.98
N GLY A 62 -1.72 7.12 5.18
CA GLY A 62 -0.66 6.52 5.99
C GLY A 62 0.75 6.90 5.54
N ILE A 63 1.03 6.83 4.23
CA ILE A 63 2.33 7.21 3.65
C ILE A 63 2.63 8.69 3.90
N LEU A 64 1.69 9.58 3.55
CA LEU A 64 1.88 11.02 3.65
C LEU A 64 1.99 11.50 5.09
N LEU A 65 1.15 10.99 5.99
CA LEU A 65 1.22 11.31 7.41
C LEU A 65 2.55 10.85 8.02
N THR A 66 3.05 9.68 7.61
CA THR A 66 4.37 9.21 8.06
C THR A 66 5.50 10.11 7.56
N ALA A 67 5.43 10.59 6.33
CA ALA A 67 6.39 11.56 5.81
C ALA A 67 6.38 12.87 6.61
N ILE A 68 5.19 13.39 6.93
CA ILE A 68 5.04 14.58 7.78
C ILE A 68 5.61 14.32 9.18
N THR A 69 5.31 13.16 9.78
CA THR A 69 5.85 12.73 11.08
C THR A 69 7.37 12.72 11.06
N LEU A 70 7.99 12.10 10.06
CA LEU A 70 9.45 12.00 9.96
C LEU A 70 10.14 13.33 9.64
N ALA A 71 9.48 14.23 8.90
CA ALA A 71 9.93 15.61 8.75
C ALA A 71 9.90 16.36 10.09
N GLY A 72 8.83 16.19 10.88
CA GLY A 72 8.74 16.73 12.23
C GLY A 72 9.81 16.19 13.18
N VAL A 73 10.12 14.89 13.11
CA VAL A 73 11.21 14.28 13.88
C VAL A 73 12.55 14.94 13.55
N GLN A 74 12.85 15.15 12.26
CA GLN A 74 14.08 15.84 11.84
C GLN A 74 14.12 17.31 12.30
N ALA A 75 12.99 18.02 12.19
CA ALA A 75 12.88 19.41 12.64
C ALA A 75 13.11 19.58 14.15
N LEU A 76 12.82 18.55 14.95
CA LEU A 76 13.08 18.50 16.40
C LEU A 76 14.49 18.01 16.76
N GLY A 77 15.41 17.94 15.80
CA GLY A 77 16.79 17.49 16.01
C GLY A 77 17.01 15.98 15.92
N GLY A 78 15.96 15.22 15.56
CA GLY A 78 16.03 13.76 15.41
C GLY A 78 16.13 13.00 16.73
N GLY A 79 16.52 11.73 16.64
CA GLY A 79 16.70 10.85 17.80
C GLY A 79 15.42 10.16 18.28
N LEU A 80 15.59 9.34 19.33
CA LEU A 80 14.54 8.42 19.78
C LEU A 80 13.34 9.14 20.41
N LEU A 81 13.57 10.21 21.19
CA LEU A 81 12.52 10.86 21.94
C LEU A 81 11.48 11.57 21.03
N PRO A 82 11.87 12.42 20.06
CA PRO A 82 10.92 12.96 19.08
C PRO A 82 10.25 11.88 18.23
N LEU A 83 10.99 10.81 17.88
CA LEU A 83 10.45 9.69 17.12
C LEU A 83 9.32 8.98 17.87
N VAL A 84 9.55 8.58 19.13
CA VAL A 84 8.52 7.92 19.95
C VAL A 84 7.29 8.82 20.11
N GLY A 85 7.49 10.09 20.43
CA GLY A 85 6.38 11.03 20.62
C GLY A 85 5.55 11.24 19.36
N LEU A 86 6.19 11.58 18.24
CA LEU A 86 5.47 11.87 17.00
C LEU A 86 4.88 10.62 16.33
N VAL A 87 5.51 9.45 16.48
CA VAL A 87 4.94 8.18 15.98
C VAL A 87 3.75 7.73 16.83
N ALA A 88 3.75 7.99 18.14
CA ALA A 88 2.56 7.77 18.97
C ALA A 88 1.38 8.65 18.52
N VAL A 89 1.65 9.93 18.24
CA VAL A 89 0.64 10.85 17.67
C VAL A 89 0.18 10.38 16.29
N LEU A 90 1.10 9.95 15.42
CA LEU A 90 0.76 9.37 14.12
C LEU A 90 -0.20 8.19 14.28
N ALA A 91 0.12 7.21 15.14
CA ALA A 91 -0.72 6.04 15.36
C ALA A 91 -2.13 6.42 15.83
N PHE A 92 -2.25 7.41 16.73
CA PHE A 92 -3.54 7.97 17.12
C PHE A 92 -4.30 8.54 15.92
N VAL A 93 -3.65 9.37 15.10
CA VAL A 93 -4.28 9.98 13.90
C VAL A 93 -4.72 8.93 12.89
N LEU A 94 -3.90 7.89 12.63
CA LEU A 94 -4.23 6.82 11.68
C LEU A 94 -5.48 6.03 12.11
N VAL A 95 -5.71 5.89 13.41
CA VAL A 95 -6.93 5.27 13.95
C VAL A 95 -8.09 6.25 13.94
N ALA A 96 -7.89 7.48 14.44
CA ALA A 96 -8.94 8.49 14.55
C ALA A 96 -9.54 8.87 13.19
N MET A 97 -8.73 8.93 12.13
CA MET A 97 -9.22 9.25 10.78
C MET A 97 -10.14 8.18 10.20
N ALA A 98 -10.23 6.98 10.79
CA ALA A 98 -11.10 5.92 10.31
C ALA A 98 -12.60 6.25 10.41
N ASP A 99 -12.97 7.30 11.15
CA ASP A 99 -14.32 7.85 11.17
C ASP A 99 -14.72 8.48 9.82
N ILE A 100 -13.74 8.85 8.99
CA ILE A 100 -13.97 9.31 7.62
C ILE A 100 -14.13 8.07 6.73
N GLY A 101 -15.29 7.91 6.10
CA GLY A 101 -15.63 6.70 5.33
C GLY A 101 -14.57 6.24 4.31
N ALA A 102 -13.93 7.16 3.60
CA ALA A 102 -12.83 6.84 2.67
C ALA A 102 -11.57 6.32 3.38
N LEU A 103 -11.30 6.75 4.61
CA LEU A 103 -10.12 6.38 5.40
C LEU A 103 -10.40 5.25 6.41
N SER A 104 -11.60 4.68 6.36
CA SER A 104 -12.12 3.71 7.34
C SER A 104 -11.35 2.39 7.42
N TYR A 105 -10.48 2.09 6.45
CA TYR A 105 -9.69 0.86 6.47
C TYR A 105 -8.34 1.09 7.16
N THR A 106 -8.38 1.13 8.49
CA THR A 106 -7.21 1.30 9.38
C THR A 106 -6.05 0.36 9.05
N PRO A 107 -6.24 -0.93 8.67
CA PRO A 107 -5.13 -1.77 8.25
C PRO A 107 -4.34 -1.19 7.08
N ALA A 108 -4.98 -0.66 6.04
CA ALA A 108 -4.26 -0.03 4.94
C ALA A 108 -3.51 1.24 5.38
N ALA A 109 -4.05 2.02 6.30
CA ALA A 109 -3.36 3.17 6.86
C ALA A 109 -2.04 2.79 7.54
N PHE A 110 -2.05 1.77 8.40
CA PHE A 110 -0.83 1.26 9.03
C PHE A 110 0.13 0.60 8.03
N LEU A 111 -0.39 -0.14 7.05
CA LEU A 111 0.43 -0.75 6.00
C LEU A 111 1.10 0.31 5.11
N GLY A 112 0.40 1.40 4.78
CA GLY A 112 0.96 2.54 4.07
C GLY A 112 2.03 3.25 4.89
N ALA A 113 1.78 3.49 6.17
CA ALA A 113 2.76 4.07 7.08
C ALA A 113 4.03 3.19 7.19
N ALA A 114 3.84 1.88 7.42
CA ALA A 114 4.92 0.89 7.46
C ALA A 114 5.69 0.82 6.14
N SER A 115 5.00 0.99 5.00
CA SER A 115 5.63 1.05 3.67
C SER A 115 6.62 2.20 3.55
N PHE A 116 6.26 3.39 4.05
CA PHE A 116 7.18 4.53 4.02
C PHE A 116 8.33 4.36 5.01
N PHE A 117 8.08 3.92 6.25
CA PHE A 117 9.15 3.59 7.20
C PHE A 117 10.13 2.56 6.63
N GLY A 118 9.61 1.44 6.11
CA GLY A 118 10.41 0.35 5.58
C GLY A 118 11.17 0.69 4.29
N SER A 119 10.75 1.74 3.57
CA SER A 119 11.50 2.28 2.43
C SER A 119 12.76 3.07 2.84
N GLY A 120 12.91 3.37 4.13
CA GLY A 120 13.99 4.20 4.68
C GLY A 120 13.54 5.59 5.14
N GLY A 121 12.27 5.97 4.93
CA GLY A 121 11.67 7.17 5.53
C GLY A 121 12.30 8.50 5.11
N LYS A 122 12.91 8.57 3.92
CA LYS A 122 13.59 9.79 3.45
C LYS A 122 12.59 10.82 2.94
N ILE A 123 12.75 12.08 3.34
CA ILE A 123 11.87 13.18 2.92
C ILE A 123 12.35 13.75 1.59
N ASP A 124 12.17 12.97 0.52
CA ASP A 124 12.59 13.27 -0.83
C ASP A 124 11.61 12.64 -1.86
N ILE A 125 12.08 12.40 -3.08
CA ILE A 125 11.30 11.75 -4.15
C ILE A 125 10.76 10.36 -3.77
N SER A 126 11.34 9.71 -2.75
CA SER A 126 10.89 8.41 -2.27
C SER A 126 9.44 8.42 -1.76
N ILE A 127 8.93 9.56 -1.27
CA ILE A 127 7.52 9.71 -0.89
C ILE A 127 6.63 9.42 -2.11
N ALA A 128 6.95 10.06 -3.24
CA ALA A 128 6.20 9.89 -4.48
C ALA A 128 6.37 8.46 -5.04
N LEU A 129 7.57 7.89 -4.97
CA LEU A 129 7.82 6.53 -5.45
C LEU A 129 7.10 5.47 -4.61
N VAL A 130 7.05 5.62 -3.28
CA VAL A 130 6.31 4.73 -2.38
C VAL A 130 4.81 4.85 -2.62
N ALA A 131 4.29 6.07 -2.73
CA ALA A 131 2.88 6.31 -3.07
C ALA A 131 2.52 5.72 -4.44
N LEU A 132 3.35 5.93 -5.46
CA LEU A 132 3.15 5.38 -6.79
C LEU A 132 3.21 3.84 -6.76
N THR A 133 4.17 3.26 -6.06
CA THR A 133 4.28 1.81 -5.86
C THR A 133 3.02 1.24 -5.20
N TRP A 134 2.49 1.93 -4.19
CA TRP A 134 1.23 1.55 -3.54
C TRP A 134 0.05 1.56 -4.51
N VAL A 135 -0.11 2.64 -5.29
CA VAL A 135 -1.15 2.76 -6.32
C VAL A 135 -1.04 1.64 -7.35
N VAL A 136 0.16 1.38 -7.85
CA VAL A 136 0.39 0.32 -8.85
C VAL A 136 0.09 -1.05 -8.24
N GLY A 137 0.52 -1.33 -7.00
CA GLY A 137 0.20 -2.58 -6.31
C GLY A 137 -1.31 -2.82 -6.15
N LEU A 138 -2.09 -1.78 -5.80
CA LEU A 138 -3.55 -1.86 -5.80
C LEU A 138 -4.12 -2.11 -7.20
N GLY A 139 -3.54 -1.50 -8.23
CA GLY A 139 -3.87 -1.74 -9.63
C GLY A 139 -3.65 -3.20 -10.05
N PHE A 140 -2.53 -3.80 -9.64
CA PHE A 140 -2.26 -5.23 -9.81
C PHE A 140 -3.27 -6.10 -9.05
N GLY A 141 -3.65 -5.69 -7.84
CA GLY A 141 -4.79 -6.23 -7.09
C GLY A 141 -6.05 -6.34 -7.92
N TYR A 142 -6.52 -5.19 -8.40
CA TYR A 142 -7.71 -5.09 -9.22
C TYR A 142 -7.62 -5.88 -10.53
N ALA A 143 -6.48 -5.80 -11.22
CA ALA A 143 -6.26 -6.53 -12.47
C ALA A 143 -6.31 -8.04 -12.25
N SER A 144 -5.69 -8.53 -11.17
CA SER A 144 -5.65 -9.95 -10.86
C SER A 144 -7.01 -10.53 -10.53
N GLU A 145 -7.82 -9.78 -9.79
CA GLU A 145 -9.20 -10.15 -9.52
C GLU A 145 -10.04 -10.15 -10.80
N SER A 146 -9.87 -9.13 -11.64
CA SER A 146 -10.61 -8.98 -12.89
C SER A 146 -10.33 -10.11 -13.88
N VAL A 147 -9.06 -10.46 -14.07
CA VAL A 147 -8.64 -11.58 -14.92
C VAL A 147 -9.10 -12.91 -14.31
N GLY A 148 -8.96 -13.10 -12.99
CA GLY A 148 -9.42 -14.31 -12.31
C GLY A 148 -10.93 -14.53 -12.45
N LYS A 149 -11.74 -13.48 -12.31
CA LYS A 149 -13.19 -13.53 -12.52
C LYS A 149 -13.56 -13.90 -13.96
N LYS A 150 -12.84 -13.37 -14.96
CA LYS A 150 -13.06 -13.70 -16.39
C LYS A 150 -12.68 -15.15 -16.74
N LEU A 151 -11.67 -15.71 -16.08
CA LEU A 151 -11.21 -17.09 -16.28
C LEU A 151 -12.07 -18.13 -15.53
N ALA A 152 -12.82 -17.70 -14.52
CA ALA A 152 -13.74 -18.56 -13.79
C ALA A 152 -14.95 -18.92 -14.67
N ARG A 153 -15.40 -20.18 -14.58
CA ARG A 153 -16.68 -20.59 -15.18
C ARG A 153 -17.80 -20.41 -14.15
N PRO A 154 -19.03 -20.05 -14.56
CA PRO A 154 -20.19 -20.13 -13.67
C PRO A 154 -20.28 -21.54 -13.09
N ALA A 155 -20.66 -21.63 -11.82
CA ALA A 155 -20.89 -22.90 -11.14
C ALA A 155 -22.08 -23.64 -11.77
#